data_AF-A0A1G2HUL1-F1
#
_entry.id   AF-A0A1G2HUL1-F1
#
_cell.length_a   1.000
_cell.length_b   1.000
_cell.length_c   1.000
_cell.angle_alpha   90.00
_cell.angle_beta   90.00
_cell.angle_gamma   90.00
#
_symmetry.space_group_name_H-M   'P 1'
#
loop_
_entity.id
_entity.type
_entity.pdbx_description
1 polymer ?
#
loop_
_entity_poly.entity_id
_entity_poly.type
_entity_poly.pdbx_seq_one_letter_code
_entity_poly.pdbx_strand_id
1 'polypeptide(L)'
;MSKRIFTPDQIDELLKNPHVVKCSEKSITYHKDFKLLVIRQYQDEGLSAIQIFKQAGFNLDIIGRKVPKDCLYDWIEIWKTKGVDGFSKEQRGITKGGTNGKRSFKNLTDSEKIKELEMKVAYLKAENAFLARLRAKRKG
;
A
#
# COMPACT_ATOMS: atom_id res chain seq x y z
N MET A 1 -17.87 7.03 -15.34
CA MET A 1 -17.69 6.61 -13.94
C MET A 1 -18.26 7.69 -13.04
N SER A 2 -19.51 7.55 -12.60
CA SER A 2 -20.08 8.46 -11.60
C SER A 2 -19.29 8.30 -10.31
N LYS A 3 -18.60 9.36 -9.89
CA LYS A 3 -17.84 9.38 -8.64
C LYS A 3 -18.87 9.49 -7.52
N ARG A 4 -19.19 8.38 -6.84
CA ARG A 4 -19.98 8.44 -5.60
C ARG A 4 -19.22 9.33 -4.60
N ILE A 5 -19.99 10.17 -3.92
CA ILE A 5 -19.50 11.03 -2.85
C ILE A 5 -20.25 10.60 -1.59
N PHE A 6 -19.51 10.20 -0.56
CA PHE A 6 -20.07 9.81 0.73
C PHE A 6 -20.49 11.06 1.51
N THR A 7 -21.65 10.99 2.15
CA THR A 7 -22.09 12.03 3.09
C THR A 7 -21.31 11.92 4.41
N PRO A 8 -21.24 12.97 5.24
CA PRO A 8 -20.59 12.91 6.55
C PRO A 8 -21.10 11.75 7.43
N ASP A 9 -22.40 11.51 7.44
CA ASP A 9 -23.02 10.41 8.22
C ASP A 9 -22.57 9.03 7.71
N GLN A 10 -22.47 8.86 6.39
CA GLN A 10 -21.97 7.62 5.78
C GLN A 10 -20.49 7.41 6.09
N ILE A 11 -19.69 8.48 6.12
CA ILE A 11 -18.27 8.41 6.49
C ILE A 11 -18.14 7.97 7.96
N ASP A 12 -18.95 8.54 8.87
CA ASP A 12 -18.95 8.16 10.29
C ASP A 12 -19.37 6.69 10.49
N GLU A 13 -20.41 6.23 9.78
CA GLU A 13 -20.82 4.82 9.80
C GLU A 13 -19.70 3.88 9.32
N LEU A 14 -19.01 4.24 8.24
CA LEU A 14 -17.92 3.44 7.70
C LEU A 14 -16.68 3.44 8.59
N LEU A 15 -16.40 4.54 9.30
CA LEU A 15 -15.27 4.64 10.24
C LEU A 15 -15.48 3.82 11.52
N LYS A 16 -16.72 3.51 11.89
CA LYS A 16 -17.02 2.59 13.02
C LYS A 16 -16.60 1.16 12.75
N ASN A 17 -16.40 0.78 11.48
CA ASN A 17 -16.03 -0.58 11.11
C ASN A 17 -14.53 -0.82 11.37
N PRO A 18 -14.14 -1.86 12.14
CA PRO A 18 -12.73 -2.15 12.47
C PRO A 18 -11.86 -2.49 11.26
N HIS A 19 -12.45 -2.80 10.11
CA HIS A 19 -11.73 -3.12 8.88
C HIS A 19 -11.38 -1.89 8.03
N VAL A 20 -11.82 -0.69 8.44
CA VAL A 20 -11.56 0.59 7.77
C VAL A 20 -10.47 1.37 8.50
N VAL A 21 -9.43 1.77 7.77
CA VAL A 21 -8.33 2.62 8.28
C VAL A 21 -8.71 4.09 8.23
N LYS A 22 -9.23 4.53 7.08
CA LYS A 22 -9.68 5.90 6.84
C LYS A 22 -10.78 5.89 5.78
N CYS A 23 -11.75 6.77 5.94
CA CYS A 23 -12.77 7.02 4.94
C CYS A 23 -12.73 8.51 4.56
N SER A 24 -12.69 8.77 3.26
CA SER A 24 -12.79 10.10 2.67
C SER A 24 -14.08 10.17 1.86
N GLU A 25 -14.53 11.37 1.51
CA GLU A 25 -15.71 11.57 0.65
C GLU A 25 -15.72 10.74 -0.63
N LYS A 26 -14.54 10.37 -1.16
CA LYS A 26 -14.43 9.68 -2.46
C LYS A 26 -13.85 8.28 -2.38
N SER A 27 -13.32 7.87 -1.23
CA SER A 27 -12.59 6.61 -1.13
C SER A 27 -12.51 6.06 0.29
N ILE A 28 -12.55 4.74 0.38
CA ILE A 28 -12.38 3.98 1.62
C ILE A 28 -11.02 3.30 1.57
N THR A 29 -10.25 3.41 2.64
CA THR A 29 -8.98 2.70 2.81
C THR A 29 -9.17 1.58 3.82
N TYR A 30 -8.96 0.36 3.37
CA TYR A 30 -9.09 -0.84 4.19
C TYR A 30 -7.77 -1.27 4.81
N HIS A 31 -7.86 -1.93 5.97
CA HIS A 31 -6.72 -2.54 6.64
C HIS A 31 -6.06 -3.60 5.74
N LYS A 32 -4.74 -3.73 5.85
CA LYS A 32 -3.98 -4.79 5.14
C LYS A 32 -4.52 -6.17 5.48
N ASP A 33 -4.79 -6.41 6.76
CA ASP A 33 -5.25 -7.71 7.25
C ASP A 33 -6.63 -8.07 6.69
N PHE A 34 -7.52 -7.07 6.56
CA PHE A 34 -8.81 -7.27 5.93
C PHE A 34 -8.68 -7.65 4.45
N LYS A 35 -7.81 -6.99 3.68
CA LYS A 35 -7.59 -7.32 2.26
C LYS A 35 -7.11 -8.76 2.09
N LEU A 36 -6.18 -9.19 2.94
CA LEU A 36 -5.67 -10.57 2.93
C LEU A 36 -6.75 -11.57 3.33
N LEU A 37 -7.56 -11.24 4.34
CA LEU A 37 -8.70 -12.05 4.77
C LEU A 37 -9.70 -12.25 3.62
N VAL A 38 -10.04 -11.19 2.90
CA VAL A 38 -10.97 -11.28 1.76
C VAL A 38 -10.43 -12.20 0.66
N ILE A 39 -9.15 -12.08 0.30
CA ILE A 39 -8.53 -12.95 -0.71
C ILE A 39 -8.53 -14.41 -0.25
N ARG A 40 -8.20 -14.64 1.02
CA ARG A 40 -8.15 -15.98 1.61
C ARG A 40 -9.54 -16.63 1.61
N GLN A 41 -10.56 -15.94 2.12
CA GLN A 41 -11.93 -16.45 2.13
C GLN A 41 -12.48 -16.70 0.72
N TYR A 42 -12.10 -15.86 -0.26
CA TYR A 42 -12.49 -16.09 -1.64
C TYR A 42 -11.82 -17.34 -2.24
N GLN A 43 -10.54 -17.59 -1.96
CA GLN A 43 -9.78 -18.71 -2.52
C GLN A 43 -10.03 -20.04 -1.78
N ASP A 44 -10.02 -20.01 -0.45
CA ASP A 44 -10.11 -21.21 0.41
C ASP A 44 -11.58 -21.63 0.62
N GLU A 45 -12.47 -20.68 0.86
CA GLU A 45 -13.87 -20.95 1.25
C GLU A 45 -14.86 -20.76 0.09
N GLY A 46 -14.40 -20.19 -1.04
CA GLY A 46 -15.25 -19.92 -2.22
C GLY A 46 -16.34 -18.86 -1.97
N LEU A 47 -16.24 -18.07 -0.90
CA LEU A 47 -17.22 -17.04 -0.57
C LEU A 47 -17.16 -15.88 -1.56
N SER A 48 -18.32 -15.33 -1.92
CA SER A 48 -18.36 -14.14 -2.77
C SER A 48 -17.92 -12.88 -2.01
N ALA A 49 -17.29 -11.93 -2.70
CA ALA A 49 -16.91 -10.64 -2.10
C ALA A 49 -18.08 -9.94 -1.39
N ILE A 50 -19.29 -10.07 -1.94
CA ILE A 50 -20.51 -9.50 -1.36
C ILE A 50 -20.79 -10.11 0.02
N GLN A 51 -20.69 -11.44 0.15
CA GLN A 51 -20.89 -12.14 1.42
C GLN A 51 -19.83 -11.74 2.45
N ILE A 52 -18.56 -11.70 2.03
CA ILE A 52 -17.43 -11.35 2.91
C ILE A 52 -17.61 -9.93 3.47
N PHE A 53 -17.93 -8.95 2.60
CA PHE A 53 -18.16 -7.58 3.04
C PHE A 53 -19.39 -7.45 3.95
N LYS A 54 -20.45 -8.21 3.68
CA LYS A 54 -21.64 -8.23 4.53
C LYS A 54 -21.34 -8.83 5.91
N GLN A 55 -20.57 -9.92 5.97
CA GLN A 55 -20.11 -10.52 7.23
C GLN A 55 -19.18 -9.60 8.01
N ALA A 56 -18.34 -8.84 7.30
CA ALA A 56 -17.48 -7.81 7.88
C ALA A 56 -18.25 -6.55 8.33
N GLY A 57 -19.58 -6.53 8.24
CA GLY A 57 -20.40 -5.42 8.72
C GLY A 57 -20.49 -4.22 7.77
N PHE A 58 -20.18 -4.39 6.48
CA PHE A 58 -20.36 -3.31 5.50
C PHE A 58 -21.78 -3.28 4.95
N ASN A 59 -22.36 -2.08 4.92
CA ASN A 59 -23.62 -1.83 4.25
C ASN A 59 -23.41 -1.64 2.73
N LEU A 60 -23.88 -2.61 1.95
CA LEU A 60 -23.72 -2.65 0.49
C LEU A 60 -24.46 -1.53 -0.25
N ASP A 61 -25.50 -0.96 0.35
CA ASP A 61 -26.24 0.14 -0.25
C ASP A 61 -25.47 1.46 -0.10
N ILE A 62 -24.71 1.60 1.00
CA ILE A 62 -23.79 2.72 1.25
C ILE A 62 -22.56 2.62 0.35
N ILE A 63 -21.77 1.54 0.46
CA ILE A 63 -20.53 1.40 -0.31
C ILE A 63 -20.79 1.19 -1.81
N GLY A 64 -21.95 0.61 -2.15
CA GLY A 64 -22.34 0.29 -3.52
C GLY A 64 -22.06 -1.17 -3.89
N ARG A 65 -23.02 -1.80 -4.57
CA ARG A 65 -23.02 -3.25 -4.87
C ARG A 65 -21.84 -3.74 -5.73
N LYS A 66 -21.23 -2.87 -6.52
CA LYS A 66 -20.08 -3.21 -7.37
C LYS A 66 -18.74 -3.15 -6.62
N VAL A 67 -18.66 -2.32 -5.57
CA VAL A 67 -17.40 -2.04 -4.85
C VAL A 67 -16.75 -3.30 -4.28
N PRO A 68 -17.46 -4.24 -3.62
CA PRO A 68 -16.84 -5.47 -3.12
C PRO A 68 -16.17 -6.28 -4.23
N LYS A 69 -16.84 -6.40 -5.39
CA LYS A 69 -16.33 -7.18 -6.53
C LYS A 69 -15.10 -6.52 -7.15
N ASP A 70 -15.14 -5.21 -7.34
CA ASP A 70 -14.03 -4.45 -7.92
C ASP A 70 -12.81 -4.47 -6.98
N CYS A 71 -13.03 -4.28 -5.67
CA CYS A 71 -11.98 -4.37 -4.65
C CYS A 71 -11.33 -5.75 -4.61
N LEU A 72 -12.13 -6.82 -4.68
CA LEU A 72 -11.61 -8.19 -4.72
C LEU A 72 -10.69 -8.39 -5.92
N TYR A 73 -11.12 -7.96 -7.12
CA TYR A 73 -10.34 -8.10 -8.34
C TYR A 73 -8.99 -7.37 -8.22
N ASP A 74 -9.02 -6.10 -7.80
CA ASP A 74 -7.81 -5.29 -7.60
C ASP A 74 -6.84 -5.95 -6.60
N TRP A 75 -7.37 -6.48 -5.49
CA TRP A 75 -6.53 -7.09 -4.46
C TRP A 75 -5.96 -8.42 -4.92
N ILE A 76 -6.72 -9.24 -5.65
CA ILE A 76 -6.19 -10.48 -6.24
C ILE A 76 -5.04 -10.16 -7.21
N GLU A 77 -5.17 -9.12 -8.04
CA GLU A 77 -4.12 -8.71 -8.98
C GLU A 77 -2.85 -8.26 -8.24
N ILE A 78 -3.01 -7.43 -7.19
CA ILE A 78 -1.89 -7.01 -6.33
C ILE A 78 -1.22 -8.22 -5.68
N TRP A 79 -2.00 -9.16 -5.15
CA TRP A 79 -1.49 -10.35 -4.49
C TRP A 79 -0.76 -11.27 -5.48
N LYS A 80 -1.28 -11.48 -6.68
CA LYS A 80 -0.63 -12.29 -7.73
C LYS A 80 0.71 -11.69 -8.19
N THR A 81 0.81 -10.36 -8.24
CA THR A 81 1.99 -9.67 -8.77
C THR A 81 3.07 -9.39 -7.71
N LYS A 82 2.66 -9.11 -6.46
CA LYS A 82 3.56 -8.62 -5.39
C LYS A 82 3.42 -9.40 -4.08
N GLY A 83 2.54 -10.39 -4.00
CA GLY A 83 2.26 -11.13 -2.77
C GLY A 83 1.75 -10.25 -1.62
N VAL A 84 2.05 -10.66 -0.40
CA VAL A 84 1.67 -9.94 0.84
C VAL A 84 2.30 -8.55 0.92
N ASP A 85 3.48 -8.37 0.33
CA ASP A 85 4.20 -7.09 0.30
C ASP A 85 3.51 -6.04 -0.56
N GLY A 86 2.67 -6.47 -1.51
CA GLY A 86 1.85 -5.59 -2.33
C GLY A 86 0.83 -4.74 -1.55
N PHE A 87 0.49 -5.16 -0.33
CA PHE A 87 -0.42 -4.45 0.58
C PHE A 87 0.29 -3.67 1.69
N SER A 88 1.62 -3.70 1.73
CA SER A 88 2.42 -2.83 2.60
C SER A 88 2.31 -1.36 2.13
N LYS A 89 2.65 -0.40 3.01
CA LYS A 89 2.40 1.06 2.93
C LYS A 89 2.04 1.65 1.56
N GLU A 90 1.04 2.54 1.58
CA GLU A 90 0.46 3.26 0.43
C GLU A 90 1.51 3.64 -0.64
N GLN A 91 1.53 2.87 -1.73
CA GLN A 91 2.40 3.13 -2.89
C GLN A 91 1.80 4.15 -3.87
N ARG A 92 0.65 4.77 -3.54
CA ARG A 92 0.09 5.85 -4.38
C ARG A 92 1.02 7.07 -4.29
N GLY A 93 1.62 7.43 -5.42
CA GLY A 93 2.73 8.39 -5.49
C GLY A 93 4.10 7.73 -5.73
N ILE A 94 4.20 6.41 -5.58
CA ILE A 94 5.36 5.61 -6.00
C ILE A 94 5.08 5.12 -7.42
N THR A 95 5.32 5.99 -8.39
CA THR A 95 5.46 5.59 -9.79
C THR A 95 6.54 4.50 -9.88
N LYS A 96 6.43 3.59 -10.87
CA LYS A 96 7.53 2.68 -11.22
C LYS A 96 8.75 3.55 -11.60
N GLY A 97 9.63 3.74 -10.62
CA GLY A 97 10.56 4.87 -10.54
C GLY A 97 10.41 5.58 -9.20
N GLY A 98 10.67 4.87 -8.10
CA GLY A 98 10.42 5.35 -6.75
C GLY A 98 11.11 6.69 -6.47
N THR A 99 10.34 7.76 -6.46
CA THR A 99 10.65 9.01 -5.78
C THR A 99 9.52 9.37 -4.86
N ASN A 100 9.50 8.75 -3.68
CA ASN A 100 9.33 9.59 -2.51
C ASN A 100 10.58 10.47 -2.44
N GLY A 101 10.47 11.68 -3.00
CA GLY A 101 11.38 12.80 -2.74
C GLY A 101 12.86 12.49 -2.83
N LYS A 102 13.39 12.21 -4.02
CA LYS A 102 14.75 12.71 -4.28
C LYS A 102 14.58 14.23 -4.28
N ARG A 103 14.94 14.90 -3.16
CA ARG A 103 14.95 16.36 -3.14
C ARG A 103 15.75 16.77 -4.36
N SER A 104 15.12 17.50 -5.27
CA SER A 104 15.83 17.98 -6.43
C SER A 104 16.92 18.91 -5.92
N PHE A 105 18.18 18.61 -6.22
CA PHE A 105 19.34 19.46 -5.93
C PHE A 105 19.18 20.89 -6.48
N LYS A 106 18.17 21.11 -7.35
CA LYS A 106 17.83 22.41 -7.94
C LYS A 106 17.54 23.50 -6.92
N ASN A 107 17.05 23.16 -5.71
CA ASN A 107 16.64 24.14 -4.69
C ASN A 107 17.38 23.99 -3.34
N LEU A 108 18.44 23.16 -3.25
CA LEU A 108 19.23 23.02 -2.01
C LEU A 108 20.38 24.01 -1.97
N THR A 109 20.70 24.52 -0.78
CA THR A 109 21.93 25.27 -0.54
C THR A 109 23.15 24.36 -0.67
N ASP A 110 24.31 24.91 -1.04
CA ASP A 110 25.50 24.07 -1.28
C ASP A 110 25.94 23.27 -0.04
N SER A 111 25.71 23.82 1.16
CA SER A 111 25.96 23.13 2.43
C SER A 111 25.11 21.85 2.58
N GLU A 112 23.83 21.91 2.24
CA GLU A 112 22.94 20.75 2.31
C GLU A 112 23.33 19.70 1.26
N LYS A 113 23.77 20.12 0.08
CA LYS A 113 24.26 19.20 -0.97
C LYS A 113 25.50 18.45 -0.50
N ILE A 114 26.44 19.15 0.13
CA ILE A 114 27.67 18.55 0.67
C ILE A 114 27.32 17.48 1.71
N LYS A 115 26.45 17.82 2.67
CA LYS A 115 26.04 16.87 3.72
C LYS A 115 25.35 15.63 3.16
N GLU A 116 24.50 15.78 2.15
CA GLU A 116 23.84 14.65 1.49
C GLU A 116 24.85 13.76 0.74
N LEU A 117 25.79 14.38 0.02
CA LEU A 117 26.85 13.67 -0.70
C LEU A 117 27.77 12.91 0.27
N GLU A 118 28.13 13.50 1.41
CA GLU A 118 28.93 12.86 2.44
C GLU A 118 28.24 11.62 3.01
N MET A 119 26.95 11.72 3.35
CA MET A 119 26.18 10.55 3.82
C MET A 119 26.14 9.45 2.76
N LYS A 120 25.96 9.82 1.48
CA LYS A 120 25.94 8.86 0.38
C LYS A 120 27.30 8.17 0.20
N VAL A 121 28.39 8.92 0.30
CA VAL A 121 29.75 8.37 0.24
C VAL A 121 30.00 7.41 1.41
N ALA A 122 29.58 7.77 2.62
CA ALA A 122 29.72 6.92 3.79
C ALA A 122 28.97 5.59 3.63
N TYR A 123 27.71 5.65 3.19
CA TYR A 123 26.90 4.46 2.91
C TYR A 123 27.52 3.56 1.84
N LEU A 124 27.95 4.12 0.71
CA LEU A 124 28.57 3.35 -0.37
C LEU A 124 29.89 2.71 0.05
N LYS A 125 30.67 3.39 0.91
CA LYS A 125 31.89 2.80 1.49
C LYS A 125 31.57 1.62 2.39
N ALA A 126 30.54 1.73 3.24
CA ALA A 126 30.10 0.64 4.11
C ALA A 126 29.62 -0.58 3.30
N GLU A 127 28.81 -0.35 2.26
CA GLU A 127 28.33 -1.40 1.37
C GLU A 127 29.49 -2.09 0.63
N ASN A 128 30.44 -1.32 0.07
CA ASN A 128 31.61 -1.88 -0.59
C ASN A 128 32.48 -2.70 0.37
N ALA A 129 32.66 -2.25 1.62
CA ALA A 129 33.39 -3.01 2.63
C ALA A 129 32.68 -4.33 2.96
N PHE A 130 31.35 -4.31 3.06
CA PHE A 130 30.55 -5.52 3.27
C PHE A 130 30.67 -6.49 2.08
N LEU A 131 30.52 -6.00 0.85
CA LEU A 131 30.68 -6.81 -0.36
C LEU A 131 32.10 -7.38 -0.51
N ALA A 132 33.13 -6.60 -0.15
CA ALA A 132 34.52 -7.08 -0.13
C ALA A 132 34.70 -8.24 0.86
N ARG A 133 34.11 -8.15 2.07
CA ARG A 133 34.10 -9.24 3.05
C ARG A 133 33.40 -10.49 2.51
N LEU A 134 32.26 -10.35 1.83
CA LEU A 134 31.56 -11.48 1.21
C LEU A 134 32.36 -12.12 0.08
N ARG A 135 33.04 -11.32 -0.76
CA ARG A 135 33.90 -11.82 -1.83
C ARG A 135 35.11 -12.58 -1.29
N ALA A 136 35.71 -12.11 -0.20
CA ALA A 136 36.81 -12.81 0.46
C ALA A 136 36.39 -14.20 0.98
N LYS A 137 35.18 -14.32 1.54
CA LYS A 137 34.63 -15.61 2.02
C LYS A 137 34.29 -16.61 0.92
N ARG A 138 34.11 -16.17 -0.33
CA ARG A 138 33.80 -17.05 -1.49
C ARG A 138 35.04 -17.53 -2.25
N LYS A 139 36.22 -16.98 -1.93
CA LYS A 139 37.50 -17.30 -2.58
C LYS A 139 38.40 -18.24 -1.76
N GLY A 140 37.89 -18.76 -0.64
CA GLY A 140 38.46 -19.89 0.10
C GLY A 140 37.52 -21.07 0.02
#